data_AF-A0A9W9CS82-F1
#
_entry.id   AF-A0A9W9CS82-F1
#
_cell.length_a   1.000
_cell.length_b   1.000
_cell.length_c   1.000
_cell.angle_alpha   90.00
_cell.angle_beta   90.00
_cell.angle_gamma   90.00
#
_symmetry.space_group_name_H-M   'P 1'
#
loop_
_entity.id
_entity.type
_entity.pdbx_description
1 polymer ?
#
loop_
_entity_poly.entity_id
_entity_poly.type
_entity_poly.pdbx_seq_one_letter_code
_entity_poly.pdbx_strand_id
1 'polypeptide(L)'
;MGPLVLSDELPTSLADLLSNTLILRQTAPYLPVSSIRNLSRTSKALHYVVYESPEAFRYLDLSPVKSAIVPFDEPLDAGGINWRAERMDEALSEDDFYSGPLRGIFSRLEKSHVLRSVHTLVLDGLSVTAELINELLTEERYNVRILSIREIRHLNERKLQQYIRYAVRPSRPAGTPRVKGIYFFGPRDPAPLPASPTTKKPSTSAVRGTVPSQGAQISAEWNHKSTEALNAALTRNEEKWYRSSGKMIPKRPSHEWGEILQACEGIITFDAVLCRGPRHDPRNANIKNRSVDGNLHPASFLRPAIATIALGPSGCDSCHSSPEGPSVFGHSAPAQFPLLSPVPLHGSSVRAAQIPHTAHGSAPPPLHVRCEDCLKGRWCERCHKWWDEDCYAGSIIAQRTELQQTELMEDIQTNGTSHLIPKQTIKVHMGLCVDHCLVEEMMSGSERTRMLG
;
A
#
# COMPACT_ATOMS: atom_id res chain seq x y z
N MET A 1 17.60 -21.03 -66.57
CA MET A 1 18.54 -20.64 -65.50
C MET A 1 18.06 -19.32 -64.91
N GLY A 2 17.14 -19.38 -63.95
CA GLY A 2 16.79 -18.23 -63.11
C GLY A 2 17.15 -18.61 -61.67
N PRO A 3 17.78 -17.73 -60.89
CA PRO A 3 18.17 -18.08 -59.53
C PRO A 3 16.90 -18.18 -58.68
N LEU A 4 16.64 -19.37 -58.14
CA LEU A 4 15.71 -19.56 -57.04
C LEU A 4 16.34 -18.89 -55.82
N VAL A 5 15.87 -17.69 -55.48
CA VAL A 5 16.10 -17.08 -54.17
C VAL A 5 15.23 -17.85 -53.19
N LEU A 6 15.80 -18.91 -52.61
CA LEU A 6 15.28 -19.52 -51.39
C LEU A 6 15.61 -18.55 -50.26
N SER A 7 14.65 -17.74 -49.85
CA SER A 7 14.70 -17.02 -48.59
C SER A 7 14.70 -18.06 -47.47
N ASP A 8 15.89 -18.35 -46.95
CA ASP A 8 16.14 -19.30 -45.87
C ASP A 8 15.76 -18.65 -44.51
N GLU A 9 14.53 -18.18 -44.38
CA GLU A 9 14.04 -17.63 -43.11
C GLU A 9 13.63 -18.78 -42.18
N LEU A 10 14.56 -19.20 -41.32
CA LEU A 10 14.23 -20.06 -40.19
C LEU A 10 13.07 -19.43 -39.40
N PRO A 11 12.09 -20.24 -38.94
CA PRO A 11 10.98 -19.73 -38.16
C PRO A 11 11.49 -19.06 -36.87
N THR A 12 10.93 -17.90 -36.55
CA THR A 12 11.30 -17.13 -35.36
C THR A 12 11.25 -18.01 -34.11
N SER A 13 12.39 -18.21 -33.47
CA SER A 13 12.46 -19.01 -32.26
C SER A 13 12.02 -18.20 -31.04
N LEU A 14 11.72 -18.88 -29.94
CA LEU A 14 11.44 -18.22 -28.66
C LEU A 14 12.62 -17.35 -28.19
N ALA A 15 13.85 -17.78 -28.47
CA ALA A 15 15.05 -17.01 -28.13
C ALA A 15 15.11 -15.70 -28.93
N ASP A 16 14.75 -15.73 -30.21
CA ASP A 16 14.69 -14.53 -31.05
C ASP A 16 13.62 -13.56 -30.54
N LEU A 17 12.46 -14.07 -30.15
CA LEU A 17 11.37 -13.26 -29.57
C LEU A 17 11.78 -12.59 -28.26
N LEU A 18 12.37 -13.35 -27.32
CA LEU A 18 12.77 -12.85 -26.00
C LEU A 18 14.04 -12.00 -26.03
N SER A 19 14.85 -12.09 -27.08
CA SER A 19 15.96 -11.16 -27.31
C SER A 19 15.48 -9.72 -27.50
N ASN A 20 14.22 -9.52 -27.90
CA ASN A 20 13.60 -8.21 -27.93
C ASN A 20 13.33 -7.72 -26.51
N THR A 21 14.07 -6.68 -26.10
CA THR A 21 14.00 -6.11 -24.74
C THR A 21 12.61 -5.59 -24.38
N LEU A 22 11.81 -5.13 -25.34
CA LEU A 22 10.43 -4.69 -25.08
C LEU A 22 9.54 -5.88 -24.74
N ILE A 23 9.65 -6.98 -25.48
CA ILE A 23 8.87 -8.20 -25.20
C ILE A 23 9.29 -8.78 -23.87
N LEU A 24 10.60 -8.90 -23.62
CA LEU A 24 11.11 -9.41 -22.36
C LEU A 24 10.64 -8.55 -21.18
N ARG A 25 10.75 -7.21 -21.29
CA ARG A 25 10.27 -6.28 -20.26
C ARG A 25 8.79 -6.44 -19.94
N GLN A 26 7.96 -6.68 -20.96
CA GLN A 26 6.51 -6.82 -20.78
C GLN A 26 6.09 -8.20 -20.29
N THR A 27 6.90 -9.23 -20.50
CA THR A 27 6.57 -10.62 -20.14
C THR A 27 7.21 -11.07 -18.83
N ALA A 28 8.45 -10.66 -18.55
CA ALA A 28 9.22 -11.14 -17.42
C ALA A 28 8.55 -10.92 -16.04
N PRO A 29 7.95 -9.75 -15.73
CA PRO A 29 7.31 -9.53 -14.43
C PRO A 29 6.13 -10.46 -14.12
N TYR A 30 5.54 -11.11 -15.13
CA TYR A 30 4.45 -12.07 -14.95
C TYR A 30 4.93 -13.50 -14.71
N LEU A 31 6.23 -13.77 -14.87
CA LEU A 31 6.81 -15.08 -14.65
C LEU A 31 7.38 -15.18 -13.23
N PRO A 32 7.11 -16.27 -12.49
CA PRO A 32 7.81 -16.53 -11.25
C PRO A 32 9.32 -16.55 -11.47
N VAL A 33 10.09 -16.06 -10.50
CA VAL A 33 11.56 -16.03 -10.56
C VAL A 33 12.17 -17.41 -10.85
N SER A 34 11.56 -18.48 -10.32
CA SER A 34 11.94 -19.87 -10.61
C SER A 34 11.76 -20.24 -12.09
N SER A 35 10.71 -19.75 -12.74
CA SER A 35 10.43 -19.99 -14.16
C SER A 35 11.45 -19.27 -15.05
N ILE A 36 11.79 -18.01 -14.74
CA ILE A 36 12.82 -17.26 -15.46
C ILE A 36 14.18 -17.98 -15.36
N ARG A 37 14.53 -18.44 -14.15
CA ARG A 37 15.76 -19.22 -13.94
C ARG A 37 15.73 -20.59 -14.63
N ASN A 38 14.58 -21.25 -14.70
CA ASN A 38 14.47 -22.52 -15.42
C ASN A 38 14.61 -22.29 -16.94
N LEU A 39 14.02 -21.22 -17.47
CA LEU A 39 14.13 -20.83 -18.87
C LEU A 39 15.61 -20.63 -19.26
N SER A 40 16.38 -19.92 -18.44
CA SER A 40 17.82 -19.70 -18.68
C SER A 40 18.67 -20.98 -18.63
N ARG A 41 18.13 -22.11 -18.17
CA ARG A 41 18.83 -23.41 -18.13
C ARG A 41 18.50 -24.30 -19.33
N THR A 42 17.52 -23.94 -20.14
CA THR A 42 17.08 -24.75 -21.30
C THR A 42 18.03 -24.65 -22.49
N SER A 43 18.68 -23.50 -22.71
CA SER A 43 19.66 -23.31 -23.79
C SER A 43 20.65 -22.18 -23.47
N LYS A 44 21.80 -22.18 -24.15
CA LYS A 44 22.80 -21.10 -24.04
C LYS A 44 22.26 -19.75 -24.52
N ALA A 45 21.45 -19.75 -25.59
CA ALA A 45 20.84 -18.53 -26.12
C ALA A 45 19.90 -17.88 -25.09
N LEU A 46 19.00 -18.67 -24.49
CA LEU A 46 18.11 -18.18 -23.44
C LEU A 46 18.85 -17.81 -22.16
N HIS A 47 19.94 -18.51 -21.85
CA HIS A 47 20.83 -18.11 -20.74
C HIS A 47 21.35 -16.68 -20.94
N TYR A 48 21.90 -16.41 -22.12
CA TYR A 48 22.43 -15.09 -22.47
C TYR A 48 21.32 -14.03 -22.43
N VAL A 49 20.18 -14.27 -23.07
CA VAL A 49 19.03 -13.35 -23.06
C VAL A 49 18.57 -12.99 -21.64
N VAL A 50 18.52 -13.96 -20.72
CA VAL A 50 18.04 -13.74 -19.35
C VAL A 50 19.06 -13.01 -18.47
N TYR A 51 20.35 -13.36 -18.54
CA TYR A 51 21.36 -12.81 -17.63
C TYR A 51 22.03 -11.52 -18.15
N GLU A 52 22.08 -11.32 -19.46
CA GLU A 52 22.70 -10.11 -20.05
C GLU A 52 21.69 -8.99 -20.23
N SER A 53 20.41 -9.32 -20.39
CA SER A 53 19.37 -8.30 -20.49
C SER A 53 19.00 -7.77 -19.10
N PRO A 54 19.10 -6.45 -18.85
CA PRO A 54 18.67 -5.88 -17.57
C PRO A 54 17.15 -5.97 -17.36
N GLU A 55 16.39 -6.22 -18.42
CA GLU A 55 14.92 -6.25 -18.36
C GLU A 55 14.37 -7.55 -17.77
N ALA A 56 15.14 -8.65 -17.76
CA ALA A 56 14.68 -9.95 -17.26
C ALA A 56 14.38 -9.96 -15.75
N PHE A 57 15.17 -9.20 -14.98
CA PHE A 57 15.09 -9.15 -13.51
C PHE A 57 14.81 -7.73 -12.99
N ARG A 58 14.31 -6.85 -13.87
CA ARG A 58 13.98 -5.47 -13.50
C ARG A 58 12.98 -5.39 -12.36
N TYR A 59 12.00 -6.28 -12.37
CA TYR A 59 11.04 -6.51 -11.31
C TYR A 59 11.37 -7.83 -10.62
N LEU A 60 11.67 -7.79 -9.33
CA LEU A 60 12.02 -8.96 -8.53
C LEU A 60 11.08 -9.07 -7.34
N ASP A 61 10.25 -10.10 -7.35
CA ASP A 61 9.39 -10.47 -6.22
C ASP A 61 9.93 -11.71 -5.52
N LEU A 62 10.35 -11.53 -4.27
CA LEU A 62 10.88 -12.60 -3.42
C LEU A 62 9.83 -13.15 -2.46
N SER A 63 8.65 -12.53 -2.31
CA SER A 63 7.58 -13.00 -1.44
C SER A 63 7.16 -14.46 -1.70
N PRO A 64 7.07 -14.97 -2.95
CA PRO A 64 6.74 -16.37 -3.20
C PRO A 64 7.94 -17.34 -3.11
N VAL A 65 9.16 -16.84 -2.86
CA VAL A 65 10.39 -17.65 -2.92
C VAL A 65 10.58 -18.40 -1.59
N LYS A 66 10.39 -19.71 -1.61
CA LYS A 66 10.50 -20.58 -0.42
C LYS A 66 11.83 -20.42 0.33
N SER A 67 12.95 -20.27 -0.38
CA SER A 67 14.27 -20.09 0.26
C SER A 67 14.47 -18.72 0.89
N ALA A 68 13.56 -17.77 0.70
CA ALA A 68 13.57 -16.46 1.35
C ALA A 68 12.74 -16.45 2.65
N ILE A 69 11.94 -17.49 2.89
CA ILE A 69 11.05 -17.59 4.04
C ILE A 69 11.82 -18.20 5.21
N VAL A 70 11.86 -17.48 6.33
CA VAL A 70 12.33 -18.02 7.60
C VAL A 70 11.19 -18.90 8.16
N PRO A 71 11.42 -20.21 8.42
CA PRO A 71 10.36 -21.14 8.78
C PRO A 71 9.81 -20.99 10.20
N PHE A 72 10.31 -20.02 10.98
CA PHE A 72 9.96 -19.84 12.40
C PHE A 72 9.60 -18.38 12.70
N ASP A 73 8.58 -18.21 13.55
CA ASP A 73 8.03 -16.92 13.97
C ASP A 73 8.31 -16.58 15.45
N GLU A 74 9.09 -17.43 16.15
CA GLU A 74 9.40 -17.24 17.58
C GLU A 74 10.68 -16.42 17.79
N PRO A 75 10.70 -15.44 18.72
CA PRO A 75 11.90 -14.72 19.10
C PRO A 75 13.00 -15.66 19.60
N LEU A 76 14.25 -15.37 19.21
CA LEU A 76 15.45 -16.14 19.59
C LEU A 76 15.63 -16.28 21.11
N ASP A 77 15.08 -15.33 21.88
CA ASP A 77 15.20 -15.22 23.34
C ASP A 77 14.19 -16.05 24.17
N ALA A 78 13.41 -16.94 23.55
CA ALA A 78 12.65 -17.94 24.30
C ALA A 78 13.62 -19.04 24.81
N GLY A 79 14.33 -18.74 25.90
CA GLY A 79 15.37 -19.57 26.47
C GLY A 79 14.99 -21.05 26.55
N GLY A 80 15.79 -21.92 25.90
CA GLY A 80 15.74 -23.36 26.10
C GLY A 80 15.67 -24.25 24.86
N ILE A 81 15.68 -23.72 23.63
CA ILE A 81 15.63 -24.58 22.42
C ILE A 81 17.01 -24.72 21.81
N ASN A 82 17.59 -25.90 22.00
CA ASN A 82 18.88 -26.31 21.45
C ASN A 82 18.77 -26.46 19.93
N TRP A 83 19.47 -25.60 19.19
CA TRP A 83 19.48 -25.52 17.72
C TRP A 83 20.05 -26.80 17.09
N ARG A 84 19.18 -27.77 16.78
CA ARG A 84 19.57 -29.01 16.09
C ARG A 84 19.44 -28.84 14.58
N ALA A 85 20.47 -28.24 13.96
CA ALA A 85 20.99 -28.60 12.62
C ALA A 85 22.02 -27.59 12.06
N GLU A 86 22.54 -26.64 12.83
CA GLU A 86 23.77 -25.93 12.47
C GLU A 86 24.30 -25.35 13.77
N ARG A 87 25.61 -25.48 14.03
CA ARG A 87 26.21 -24.91 15.23
C ARG A 87 25.96 -23.39 15.17
N MET A 88 25.03 -22.89 15.96
CA MET A 88 24.88 -21.47 16.16
C MET A 88 26.09 -21.01 16.97
N ASP A 89 27.01 -20.35 16.29
CA ASP A 89 28.05 -19.60 16.96
C ASP A 89 27.36 -18.54 17.83
N GLU A 90 27.71 -18.46 19.11
CA GLU A 90 27.19 -17.47 20.08
C GLU A 90 27.45 -16.00 19.64
N ALA A 91 28.11 -15.78 18.51
CA ALA A 91 28.39 -14.49 17.90
C ALA A 91 27.38 -14.07 16.80
N LEU A 92 26.44 -14.94 16.39
CA LEU A 92 25.44 -14.60 15.37
C LEU A 92 24.41 -13.61 15.92
N SER A 93 24.34 -12.43 15.30
CA SER A 93 23.31 -11.44 15.66
C SER A 93 21.92 -11.89 15.18
N GLU A 94 20.86 -11.39 15.82
CA GLU A 94 19.48 -11.61 15.33
C GLU A 94 19.33 -11.13 13.89
N ASP A 95 20.05 -10.07 13.54
CA ASP A 95 20.05 -9.49 12.21
C ASP A 95 20.60 -10.47 11.16
N ASP A 96 21.74 -11.10 11.46
CA ASP A 96 22.35 -12.11 10.60
C ASP A 96 21.45 -13.34 10.41
N PHE A 97 20.73 -13.72 11.47
CA PHE A 97 19.79 -14.83 11.42
C PHE A 97 18.57 -14.52 10.55
N TYR A 98 17.84 -13.44 10.85
CA TYR A 98 16.58 -13.10 10.19
C TYR A 98 16.76 -12.63 8.76
N SER A 99 17.85 -11.93 8.45
CA SER A 99 18.17 -11.46 7.10
C SER A 99 19.08 -12.41 6.32
N GLY A 100 19.62 -13.46 6.95
CA GLY A 100 20.51 -14.44 6.34
C GLY A 100 20.01 -15.05 5.03
N PRO A 101 18.75 -15.56 4.95
CA PRO A 101 18.20 -16.10 3.71
C PRO A 101 18.17 -15.09 2.57
N LEU A 102 17.79 -13.84 2.84
CA LEU A 102 17.76 -12.75 1.85
C LEU A 102 19.17 -12.33 1.44
N ARG A 103 20.09 -12.14 2.38
CA ARG A 103 21.51 -11.86 2.08
C ARG A 103 22.15 -12.97 1.24
N GLY A 104 21.81 -14.23 1.50
CA GLY A 104 22.26 -15.37 0.68
C GLY A 104 21.67 -15.37 -0.74
N ILE A 105 20.45 -14.88 -0.93
CA ILE A 105 19.88 -14.65 -2.27
C ILE A 105 20.61 -13.49 -2.94
N PHE A 106 20.75 -12.33 -2.28
CA PHE A 106 21.41 -11.15 -2.84
C PHE A 106 22.87 -11.42 -3.22
N SER A 107 23.63 -12.15 -2.41
CA SER A 107 25.01 -12.55 -2.73
C SER A 107 25.09 -13.38 -4.03
N ARG A 108 24.11 -14.27 -4.27
CA ARG A 108 24.05 -15.06 -5.52
C ARG A 108 23.66 -14.19 -6.72
N LEU A 109 22.73 -13.27 -6.54
CA LEU A 109 22.32 -12.32 -7.58
C LEU A 109 23.44 -11.31 -7.92
N GLU A 110 24.24 -10.92 -6.93
CA GLU A 110 25.42 -10.08 -7.10
C GLU A 110 26.50 -10.80 -7.90
N LYS A 111 26.81 -12.06 -7.56
CA LYS A 111 27.75 -12.92 -8.32
C LYS A 111 27.35 -13.16 -9.78
N SER A 112 26.05 -13.06 -10.08
CA SER A 112 25.51 -13.18 -11.44
C SER A 112 25.21 -11.82 -12.09
N HIS A 113 25.66 -10.72 -11.48
CA HIS A 113 25.45 -9.33 -11.94
C HIS A 113 23.97 -8.90 -12.11
N VAL A 114 23.02 -9.70 -11.63
CA VAL A 114 21.59 -9.44 -11.73
C VAL A 114 21.15 -8.30 -10.81
N LEU A 115 21.76 -8.17 -9.62
CA LEU A 115 21.31 -7.24 -8.58
C LEU A 115 21.31 -5.77 -9.03
N ARG A 116 22.19 -5.42 -9.96
CA ARG A 116 22.29 -4.07 -10.55
C ARG A 116 21.14 -3.73 -11.51
N SER A 117 20.46 -4.74 -12.03
CA SER A 117 19.34 -4.61 -12.96
C SER A 117 18.00 -4.51 -12.24
N VAL A 118 17.94 -4.88 -10.95
CA VAL A 118 16.71 -4.83 -10.14
C VAL A 118 16.36 -3.39 -9.81
N HIS A 119 15.22 -2.92 -10.33
CA HIS A 119 14.70 -1.57 -10.07
C HIS A 119 13.46 -1.58 -9.16
N THR A 120 12.68 -2.65 -9.19
CA THR A 120 11.53 -2.85 -8.30
C THR A 120 11.76 -4.14 -7.51
N LEU A 121 11.79 -4.04 -6.18
CA LEU A 121 12.01 -5.17 -5.27
C LEU A 121 10.83 -5.33 -4.33
N VAL A 122 10.23 -6.52 -4.30
CA VAL A 122 9.12 -6.87 -3.41
C VAL A 122 9.58 -7.90 -2.37
N LEU A 123 9.47 -7.53 -1.10
CA LEU A 123 9.83 -8.34 0.07
C LEU A 123 8.63 -8.52 1.01
N ASP A 124 7.42 -8.30 0.51
CA ASP A 124 6.20 -8.29 1.32
C ASP A 124 6.02 -9.61 2.07
N GLY A 125 5.68 -9.54 3.36
CA GLY A 125 5.46 -10.71 4.21
C GLY A 125 6.72 -11.48 4.63
N LEU A 126 7.92 -11.09 4.18
CA LEU A 126 9.16 -11.76 4.53
C LEU A 126 9.76 -11.25 5.85
N SER A 127 10.71 -12.02 6.39
CA SER A 127 11.55 -11.58 7.50
C SER A 127 12.58 -10.58 6.98
N VAL A 128 12.44 -9.30 7.35
CA VAL A 128 13.31 -8.22 6.88
C VAL A 128 13.64 -7.32 8.05
N THR A 129 14.94 -7.19 8.34
CA THR A 129 15.42 -6.35 9.44
C THR A 129 15.66 -4.92 8.97
N ALA A 130 15.74 -3.99 9.94
CA ALA A 130 16.01 -2.59 9.65
C ALA A 130 17.40 -2.38 9.03
N GLU A 131 18.38 -3.22 9.36
CA GLU A 131 19.76 -3.11 8.84
C GLU A 131 19.81 -3.54 7.37
N LEU A 132 19.09 -4.60 6.99
CA LEU A 132 18.96 -4.97 5.58
C LEU A 132 18.31 -3.86 4.74
N ILE A 133 17.31 -3.17 5.28
CA ILE A 133 16.72 -2.00 4.59
C ILE A 133 17.74 -0.85 4.50
N ASN A 134 18.55 -0.63 5.52
CA ASN A 134 19.63 0.35 5.46
C ASN A 134 20.66 0.02 4.37
N GLU A 135 21.03 -1.26 4.21
CA GLU A 135 21.88 -1.72 3.09
C GLU A 135 21.23 -1.38 1.74
N LEU A 136 19.94 -1.69 1.56
CA LEU A 136 19.19 -1.39 0.32
C LEU A 136 19.11 0.12 0.01
N LEU A 137 19.09 0.98 1.03
CA LEU A 137 19.03 2.43 0.87
C LEU A 137 20.40 3.06 0.56
N THR A 138 21.48 2.47 1.07
CA THR A 138 22.80 3.12 1.13
C THR A 138 23.85 2.49 0.23
N GLU A 139 23.81 1.17 -0.01
CA GLU A 139 24.85 0.49 -0.77
C GLU A 139 24.65 0.57 -2.29
N GLU A 140 25.76 0.76 -3.00
CA GLU A 140 25.73 0.98 -4.46
C GLU A 140 25.48 -0.29 -5.29
N ARG A 141 25.63 -1.48 -4.68
CA ARG A 141 25.35 -2.76 -5.36
C ARG A 141 23.87 -2.93 -5.69
N TYR A 142 22.99 -2.27 -4.94
CA TYR A 142 21.57 -2.24 -5.18
C TYR A 142 21.19 -1.07 -6.10
N ASN A 143 20.30 -1.33 -7.06
CA ASN A 143 19.76 -0.30 -7.96
C ASN A 143 18.23 -0.13 -7.78
N VAL A 144 17.74 -0.50 -6.60
CA VAL A 144 16.31 -0.48 -6.28
C VAL A 144 15.81 0.97 -6.26
N ARG A 145 14.75 1.25 -7.03
CA ARG A 145 14.04 2.53 -7.09
C ARG A 145 12.70 2.46 -6.37
N ILE A 146 12.03 1.31 -6.46
CA ILE A 146 10.77 1.02 -5.78
C ILE A 146 10.98 -0.20 -4.88
N LEU A 147 10.75 -0.04 -3.59
CA LEU A 147 10.87 -1.10 -2.59
C LEU A 147 9.49 -1.37 -1.98
N SER A 148 9.07 -2.63 -1.90
CA SER A 148 7.88 -3.03 -1.17
C SER A 148 8.28 -3.88 0.03
N ILE A 149 7.88 -3.43 1.21
CA ILE A 149 8.16 -4.02 2.52
C ILE A 149 6.87 -4.04 3.37
N ARG A 150 5.73 -4.34 2.74
CA ARG A 150 4.44 -4.41 3.42
C ARG A 150 4.34 -5.70 4.22
N GLU A 151 3.77 -5.62 5.42
CA GLU A 151 3.53 -6.78 6.29
C GLU A 151 4.80 -7.62 6.60
N ILE A 152 5.99 -6.99 6.60
CA ILE A 152 7.25 -7.68 6.92
C ILE A 152 7.33 -8.08 8.40
N ARG A 153 8.06 -9.16 8.67
CA ARG A 153 8.31 -9.71 10.00
C ARG A 153 9.69 -9.27 10.52
N HIS A 154 9.84 -9.24 11.85
CA HIS A 154 11.10 -8.92 12.54
C HIS A 154 11.69 -7.53 12.24
N LEU A 155 10.85 -6.58 11.81
CA LEU A 155 11.26 -5.19 11.58
C LEU A 155 11.21 -4.38 12.89
N ASN A 156 12.35 -3.79 13.26
CA ASN A 156 12.37 -2.72 14.25
C ASN A 156 12.00 -1.37 13.60
N GLU A 157 10.74 -0.94 13.75
CA GLU A 157 10.23 0.31 13.15
C GLU A 157 11.05 1.54 13.59
N ARG A 158 11.50 1.63 14.85
CA ARG A 158 12.27 2.79 15.34
C ARG A 158 13.65 2.88 14.69
N LYS A 159 14.36 1.75 14.56
CA LYS A 159 15.63 1.71 13.81
C LYS A 159 15.42 2.11 12.35
N LEU A 160 14.37 1.59 11.70
CA LEU A 160 14.04 1.94 10.31
C LEU A 160 13.82 3.45 10.14
N GLN A 161 13.03 4.07 11.02
CA GLN A 161 12.80 5.50 11.03
C GLN A 161 14.11 6.29 11.15
N GLN A 162 15.04 5.86 12.00
CA GLN A 162 16.36 6.48 12.12
C GLN A 162 17.19 6.36 10.83
N TYR A 163 17.23 5.17 10.21
CA TYR A 163 17.94 4.97 8.96
C TYR A 163 17.36 5.79 7.81
N ILE A 164 16.04 5.88 7.69
CA ILE A 164 15.38 6.73 6.69
C ILE A 164 15.74 8.20 6.94
N ARG A 165 15.61 8.72 8.18
CA ARG A 165 16.01 10.10 8.53
C ARG A 165 17.45 10.38 8.13
N TYR A 166 18.35 9.45 8.42
CA TYR A 166 19.76 9.59 8.07
C TYR A 166 19.96 9.60 6.54
N ALA A 167 19.30 8.71 5.80
CA ALA A 167 19.41 8.61 4.35
C ALA A 167 18.90 9.87 3.62
N VAL A 168 17.88 10.55 4.16
CA VAL A 168 17.27 11.74 3.56
C VAL A 168 17.83 13.07 4.08
N ARG A 169 18.89 13.06 4.91
CA ARG A 169 19.51 14.28 5.45
C ARG A 169 19.94 15.27 4.35
N PRO A 170 19.98 16.59 4.61
CA PRO A 170 20.39 17.58 3.62
C PRO A 170 21.82 17.40 3.10
N SER A 171 22.74 16.87 3.92
CA SER A 171 24.14 16.63 3.58
C SER A 171 24.39 15.34 2.79
N ARG A 172 23.33 14.65 2.33
CA ARG A 172 23.47 13.41 1.56
C ARG A 172 24.08 13.66 0.17
N PRO A 173 24.79 12.69 -0.41
CA PRO A 173 25.25 12.80 -1.79
C PRO A 173 24.10 12.98 -2.79
N ALA A 174 24.34 13.74 -3.86
CA ALA A 174 23.36 13.93 -4.92
C ALA A 174 22.92 12.59 -5.52
N GLY A 175 21.62 12.45 -5.81
CA GLY A 175 21.05 11.21 -6.35
C GLY A 175 20.75 10.13 -5.32
N THR A 176 21.26 10.24 -4.09
CA THR A 176 20.97 9.30 -2.99
C THR A 176 19.78 9.74 -2.12
N PRO A 177 19.07 8.78 -1.49
CA PRO A 177 19.09 7.34 -1.75
C PRO A 177 18.55 7.01 -3.14
N ARG A 178 18.93 5.86 -3.71
CA ARG A 178 18.43 5.41 -5.05
C ARG A 178 16.96 5.02 -5.00
N VAL A 179 16.53 4.46 -3.88
CA VAL A 179 15.12 4.19 -3.59
C VAL A 179 14.36 5.51 -3.54
N LYS A 180 13.32 5.62 -4.38
CA LYS A 180 12.44 6.79 -4.50
C LYS A 180 11.01 6.51 -4.05
N GLY A 181 10.61 5.24 -3.98
CA GLY A 181 9.29 4.82 -3.51
C GLY A 181 9.38 3.63 -2.57
N ILE A 182 8.66 3.69 -1.45
CA ILE A 182 8.55 2.60 -0.47
C ILE A 182 7.07 2.30 -0.20
N TYR A 183 6.64 1.07 -0.50
CA TYR A 183 5.35 0.55 -0.02
C TYR A 183 5.55 -0.05 1.37
N PHE A 184 4.84 0.47 2.37
CA PHE A 184 5.03 0.12 3.78
C PHE A 184 3.74 0.09 4.58
N PHE A 185 2.84 1.08 4.40
CA PHE A 185 1.67 1.26 5.26
C PHE A 185 0.46 0.43 4.83
N GLY A 186 0.30 0.19 3.53
CA GLY A 186 -0.82 -0.52 2.95
C GLY A 186 -0.73 -2.04 3.16
N PRO A 187 -1.86 -2.76 2.95
CA PRO A 187 -1.84 -4.21 2.93
C PRO A 187 -1.02 -4.74 1.75
N ARG A 188 -0.47 -5.94 1.89
CA ARG A 188 0.22 -6.62 0.79
C ARG A 188 -0.75 -6.90 -0.36
N ASP A 189 -0.23 -6.97 -1.58
CA ASP A 189 -1.06 -7.33 -2.72
C ASP A 189 -1.60 -8.75 -2.54
N PRO A 190 -2.88 -9.00 -2.86
CA PRO A 190 -3.45 -10.32 -2.74
C PRO A 190 -2.70 -11.28 -3.65
N ALA A 191 -2.27 -12.42 -3.10
CA ALA A 191 -1.68 -13.48 -3.91
C ALA A 191 -2.65 -13.85 -5.05
N PRO A 192 -2.16 -14.12 -6.27
CA PRO A 192 -2.99 -14.67 -7.33
C PRO A 192 -3.71 -15.91 -6.78
N LEU A 193 -5.05 -15.89 -6.79
CA LEU A 193 -5.84 -16.99 -6.26
C LEU A 193 -5.34 -18.31 -6.89
N PRO A 194 -4.92 -19.30 -6.10
CA PRO A 194 -4.62 -20.61 -6.66
C PRO A 194 -5.91 -21.13 -7.30
N ALA A 195 -5.78 -21.74 -8.48
CA ALA A 195 -6.87 -22.46 -9.12
C ALA A 195 -7.51 -23.37 -8.06
N SER A 196 -8.81 -23.18 -7.79
CA SER A 196 -9.55 -24.04 -6.87
C SER A 196 -9.25 -25.50 -7.23
N PRO A 197 -8.88 -26.36 -6.27
CA PRO A 197 -8.71 -27.77 -6.55
C PRO A 197 -10.06 -28.29 -7.05
N THR A 198 -10.12 -28.64 -8.33
CA THR A 198 -11.27 -29.32 -8.92
C THR A 198 -11.55 -30.55 -8.07
N THR A 199 -12.64 -30.52 -7.32
CA THR A 199 -13.19 -31.70 -6.69
C THR A 199 -13.49 -32.68 -7.81
N LYS A 200 -12.66 -33.72 -7.92
CA LYS A 200 -12.90 -34.86 -8.82
C LYS A 200 -14.20 -35.53 -8.37
N LYS A 201 -15.34 -35.11 -8.93
CA LYS A 201 -16.53 -35.98 -8.97
C LYS A 201 -16.41 -36.84 -10.23
N PRO A 202 -16.38 -38.17 -10.12
CA PRO A 202 -16.48 -39.03 -11.28
C PRO A 202 -17.93 -39.00 -11.76
N SER A 203 -18.23 -38.23 -12.80
CA SER A 203 -19.51 -38.32 -13.50
C SER A 203 -19.43 -39.44 -14.53
N THR A 204 -20.03 -40.57 -14.20
CA THR A 204 -20.48 -41.56 -15.17
C THR A 204 -21.59 -40.96 -16.03
N SER A 205 -21.34 -40.79 -17.33
CA SER A 205 -22.37 -40.89 -18.37
C SER A 205 -21.71 -40.80 -19.74
N ALA A 206 -21.72 -41.93 -20.44
CA ALA A 206 -21.41 -42.01 -21.85
C ALA A 206 -22.56 -41.40 -22.67
N VAL A 207 -22.26 -40.44 -23.55
CA VAL A 207 -22.96 -40.29 -24.84
C VAL A 207 -21.95 -39.89 -25.91
N ARG A 208 -21.99 -40.64 -27.02
CA ARG A 208 -21.22 -40.49 -28.27
C ARG A 208 -21.41 -39.11 -28.90
N GLY A 209 -20.32 -38.62 -29.51
CA GLY A 209 -20.39 -37.93 -30.79
C GLY A 209 -19.96 -36.46 -30.76
N THR A 210 -18.71 -36.26 -31.18
CA THR A 210 -18.05 -35.06 -31.74
C THR A 210 -16.80 -34.79 -30.92
N VAL A 211 -15.63 -35.11 -31.48
CA VAL A 211 -14.32 -34.88 -30.86
C VAL A 211 -14.12 -33.37 -30.76
N PRO A 212 -14.13 -32.73 -29.57
CA PRO A 212 -13.51 -31.42 -29.44
C PRO A 212 -12.01 -31.71 -29.36
N SER A 213 -11.20 -31.11 -30.23
CA SER A 213 -9.76 -31.24 -30.10
C SER A 213 -9.36 -30.79 -28.69
N GLN A 214 -8.63 -31.64 -27.98
CA GLN A 214 -8.29 -31.42 -26.57
C GLN A 214 -7.54 -30.09 -26.36
N GLY A 215 -6.88 -29.57 -27.39
CA GLY A 215 -6.28 -28.23 -27.41
C GLY A 215 -7.28 -27.06 -27.42
N ALA A 216 -8.45 -27.19 -28.05
CA ALA A 216 -9.47 -26.14 -28.08
C ALA A 216 -10.18 -25.98 -26.73
N GLN A 217 -10.38 -27.08 -25.99
CA GLN A 217 -10.92 -27.04 -24.63
C GLN A 217 -9.94 -26.39 -23.64
N ILE A 218 -8.64 -26.69 -23.74
CA ILE A 218 -7.60 -26.05 -22.91
C ILE A 218 -7.54 -24.53 -23.18
N SER A 219 -7.61 -24.11 -24.44
CA SER A 219 -7.57 -22.69 -24.80
C SER A 219 -8.84 -21.94 -24.34
N ALA A 220 -10.03 -22.53 -24.50
CA ALA A 220 -11.28 -21.94 -24.03
C ALA A 220 -11.33 -21.81 -22.50
N GLU A 221 -10.85 -22.83 -21.78
CA GLU A 221 -10.79 -22.82 -20.32
C GLU A 221 -9.76 -21.80 -19.80
N TRP A 222 -8.63 -21.64 -20.51
CA TRP A 222 -7.63 -20.61 -20.19
C TRP A 222 -8.15 -19.20 -20.49
N ASN A 223 -8.85 -19.00 -21.62
CA ASN A 223 -9.48 -17.73 -21.97
C ASN A 223 -10.58 -17.33 -20.99
N HIS A 224 -11.36 -18.31 -20.51
CA HIS A 224 -12.37 -18.07 -19.49
C HIS A 224 -11.72 -17.70 -18.15
N LYS A 225 -10.72 -18.46 -17.69
CA LYS A 225 -9.96 -18.17 -16.47
C LYS A 225 -9.23 -16.82 -16.52
N SER A 226 -8.65 -16.46 -17.67
CA SER A 226 -7.97 -15.17 -17.84
C SER A 226 -8.97 -14.02 -17.84
N THR A 227 -10.15 -14.20 -18.44
CA THR A 227 -11.25 -13.21 -18.40
C THR A 227 -11.81 -13.04 -17.00
N GLU A 228 -12.02 -14.13 -16.24
CA GLU A 228 -12.47 -14.07 -14.85
C GLU A 228 -11.40 -13.46 -13.93
N ALA A 229 -10.13 -13.82 -14.09
CA ALA A 229 -9.02 -13.23 -13.36
C ALA A 229 -8.87 -11.73 -13.66
N LEU A 230 -9.05 -11.33 -14.92
CA LEU A 230 -9.05 -9.93 -15.36
C LEU A 230 -10.24 -9.16 -14.75
N ASN A 231 -11.47 -9.68 -14.84
CA ASN A 231 -12.65 -9.06 -14.25
C ASN A 231 -12.56 -8.93 -12.73
N ALA A 232 -12.02 -9.95 -12.07
CA ALA A 232 -11.79 -9.92 -10.63
C ALA A 232 -10.64 -8.95 -10.26
N ALA A 233 -9.62 -8.77 -11.11
CA ALA A 233 -8.59 -7.75 -10.92
C ALA A 233 -9.13 -6.33 -11.13
N LEU A 234 -9.97 -6.11 -12.15
CA LEU A 234 -10.61 -4.83 -12.44
C LEU A 234 -11.56 -4.37 -11.32
N THR A 235 -12.33 -5.29 -10.74
CA THR A 235 -13.26 -4.99 -9.64
C THR A 235 -12.56 -4.81 -8.29
N ARG A 236 -11.42 -5.48 -8.06
CA ARG A 236 -10.64 -5.34 -6.81
C ARG A 236 -9.82 -4.05 -6.72
N ASN A 237 -9.61 -3.35 -7.82
CA ASN A 237 -8.55 -2.34 -7.95
C ASN A 237 -9.03 -0.93 -8.32
N GLU A 238 -10.33 -0.64 -8.20
CA GLU A 238 -10.77 0.76 -8.15
C GLU A 238 -10.15 1.38 -6.88
N GLU A 239 -9.22 2.30 -7.10
CA GLU A 239 -8.20 2.73 -6.15
C GLU A 239 -8.80 3.32 -4.89
N LYS A 240 -8.63 2.60 -3.78
CA LYS A 240 -9.25 2.92 -2.48
C LYS A 240 -9.02 4.37 -2.05
N TRP A 241 -7.84 4.94 -2.31
CA TRP A 241 -7.51 6.33 -1.99
C TRP A 241 -8.45 7.35 -2.66
N TYR A 242 -9.02 7.04 -3.81
CA TYR A 242 -9.93 7.91 -4.56
C TYR A 242 -11.40 7.56 -4.35
N ARG A 243 -11.70 6.59 -3.48
CA ARG A 243 -13.07 6.29 -3.04
C ARG A 243 -13.28 6.81 -1.62
N SER A 244 -14.54 7.03 -1.28
CA SER A 244 -14.95 7.25 0.11
C SER A 244 -14.95 5.91 0.86
N SER A 245 -13.79 5.25 0.94
CA SER A 245 -13.64 3.91 1.55
C SER A 245 -13.30 3.94 3.04
N GLY A 246 -13.14 5.13 3.63
CA GLY A 246 -12.79 5.30 5.03
C GLY A 246 -11.31 5.06 5.30
N LYS A 247 -11.00 4.27 6.35
CA LYS A 247 -9.64 4.06 6.84
C LYS A 247 -8.79 3.28 5.82
N MET A 248 -7.66 3.85 5.44
CA MET A 248 -6.75 3.33 4.41
C MET A 248 -5.64 2.45 4.98
N ILE A 249 -5.21 2.76 6.21
CA ILE A 249 -4.09 2.08 6.87
C ILE A 249 -4.66 1.18 7.97
N PRO A 250 -4.44 -0.14 7.92
CA PRO A 250 -5.04 -1.08 8.85
C PRO A 250 -4.53 -0.93 10.29
N LYS A 251 -3.22 -0.64 10.45
CA LYS A 251 -2.57 -0.39 11.75
C LYS A 251 -2.25 1.10 11.85
N ARG A 252 -2.74 1.77 12.90
CA ARG A 252 -2.42 3.19 13.14
C ARG A 252 -0.89 3.36 13.22
N PRO A 253 -0.27 4.13 12.32
CA PRO A 253 1.16 4.39 12.38
C PRO A 253 1.53 5.13 13.67
N SER A 254 2.74 4.90 14.18
CA SER A 254 3.27 5.72 15.28
C SER A 254 3.33 7.20 14.85
N HIS A 255 3.10 8.11 15.80
CA HIS A 255 3.06 9.55 15.53
C HIS A 255 4.37 10.10 14.95
N GLU A 256 5.50 9.43 15.19
CA GLU A 256 6.80 9.82 14.66
C GLU A 256 6.88 9.73 13.13
N TRP A 257 6.08 8.84 12.51
CA TRP A 257 6.11 8.67 11.05
C TRP A 257 5.71 9.92 10.28
N GLY A 258 4.89 10.82 10.84
CA GLY A 258 4.56 12.08 10.18
C GLY A 258 5.80 12.97 9.97
N GLU A 259 6.69 13.05 10.96
CA GLU A 259 7.95 13.78 10.84
C GLU A 259 8.92 13.10 9.85
N ILE A 260 8.89 11.76 9.77
CA ILE A 260 9.67 11.00 8.78
C ILE A 260 9.23 11.33 7.36
N LEU A 261 7.92 11.26 7.09
CA LEU A 261 7.38 11.53 5.77
C LEU A 261 7.66 12.97 5.36
N GLN A 262 7.56 13.92 6.30
CA GLN A 262 7.94 15.30 6.06
C GLN A 262 9.42 15.45 5.69
N ALA A 263 10.33 14.77 6.39
CA ALA A 263 11.75 14.77 6.04
C ALA A 263 12.04 14.10 4.68
N CYS A 264 11.16 13.24 4.21
CA CYS A 264 11.28 12.53 2.93
C CYS A 264 10.68 13.27 1.73
N GLU A 265 9.97 14.40 1.93
CA GLU A 265 9.29 15.12 0.86
C GLU A 265 10.25 15.45 -0.30
N GLY A 266 9.87 15.04 -1.52
CA GLY A 266 10.70 15.22 -2.72
C GLY A 266 11.88 14.26 -2.85
N ILE A 267 12.05 13.31 -1.94
CA ILE A 267 13.18 12.36 -1.89
C ILE A 267 12.70 10.91 -1.96
N ILE A 268 11.87 10.50 -1.01
CA ILE A 268 11.24 9.18 -0.92
C ILE A 268 9.73 9.37 -0.77
N THR A 269 8.97 8.70 -1.61
CA THR A 269 7.51 8.68 -1.58
C THR A 269 7.02 7.37 -0.94
N PHE A 270 5.89 7.42 -0.24
CA PHE A 270 5.29 6.25 0.42
C PHE A 270 3.89 5.96 -0.11
N ASP A 271 3.37 4.77 0.17
CA ASP A 271 1.97 4.40 0.00
C ASP A 271 1.02 5.06 1.03
N ALA A 272 1.47 6.17 1.62
CA ALA A 272 0.72 7.08 2.47
C ALA A 272 1.23 8.52 2.27
N VAL A 273 0.42 9.49 2.64
CA VAL A 273 0.72 10.93 2.47
C VAL A 273 0.47 11.70 3.76
N LEU A 274 1.09 12.87 3.87
CA LEU A 274 0.83 13.78 4.98
C LEU A 274 -0.58 14.37 4.89
N CYS A 275 -1.22 14.50 6.05
CA CYS A 275 -2.44 15.27 6.19
C CYS A 275 -2.15 16.74 5.94
N ARG A 276 -2.84 17.32 4.95
CA ARG A 276 -2.72 18.74 4.58
C ARG A 276 -3.74 19.63 5.30
N GLY A 277 -4.42 19.12 6.31
CA GLY A 277 -5.44 19.87 7.03
C GLY A 277 -4.89 21.13 7.71
N PRO A 278 -5.69 22.19 7.86
CA PRO A 278 -5.23 23.52 8.30
C PRO A 278 -4.60 23.51 9.70
N ARG A 279 -4.89 22.51 10.53
CA ARG A 279 -4.29 22.33 11.86
C ARG A 279 -2.82 21.92 11.83
N HIS A 280 -2.32 21.42 10.70
CA HIS A 280 -0.91 21.05 10.52
C HIS A 280 -0.07 22.22 9.97
N ASP A 281 -0.68 23.36 9.65
CA ASP A 281 0.04 24.56 9.22
C ASP A 281 0.50 25.37 10.45
N PRO A 282 1.82 25.54 10.67
CA PRO A 282 2.34 26.33 11.78
C PRO A 282 1.89 27.80 11.75
N ARG A 283 1.52 28.34 10.57
CA ARG A 283 1.02 29.72 10.44
C ARG A 283 -0.33 29.89 11.12
N ASN A 284 -1.14 28.84 11.14
CA ASN A 284 -2.45 28.84 11.79
C ASN A 284 -2.35 28.67 13.31
N ALA A 285 -1.22 28.16 13.81
CA ALA A 285 -0.96 27.98 15.25
C ALA A 285 -0.88 29.31 16.02
N ASN A 286 -0.40 30.37 15.34
CA ASN A 286 -0.17 31.67 15.94
C ASN A 286 -1.39 32.60 15.91
N ILE A 287 -2.49 32.18 15.26
CA ILE A 287 -3.77 32.89 15.28
C ILE A 287 -4.42 32.62 16.65
N LYS A 288 -3.93 33.32 17.67
CA LYS A 288 -4.56 33.38 19.00
C LYS A 288 -5.92 34.05 18.86
N ASN A 289 -6.96 33.29 18.56
CA ASN A 289 -8.28 33.64 19.07
C ASN A 289 -8.19 33.44 20.59
N ARG A 290 -7.98 34.55 21.32
CA ARG A 290 -8.14 34.61 22.78
C ARG A 290 -9.59 34.22 23.08
N SER A 291 -9.85 32.94 23.38
CA SER A 291 -11.05 32.61 24.16
C SER A 291 -10.83 33.17 25.56
N VAL A 292 -11.83 33.89 26.05
CA VAL A 292 -11.81 34.59 27.35
C VAL A 292 -11.80 33.60 28.53
N ASP A 293 -12.06 32.32 28.27
CA ASP A 293 -12.01 31.25 29.26
C ASP A 293 -10.90 30.26 28.90
N GLY A 294 -10.03 29.96 29.88
CA GLY A 294 -8.75 29.24 29.76
C GLY A 294 -8.80 27.77 29.33
N ASN A 295 -9.76 27.37 28.50
CA ASN A 295 -9.84 26.06 27.88
C ASN A 295 -9.14 26.09 26.49
N LEU A 296 -8.25 25.12 26.24
CA LEU A 296 -7.56 25.00 24.95
C LEU A 296 -8.55 24.93 23.78
N HIS A 297 -8.46 25.89 22.86
CA HIS A 297 -9.33 25.98 21.69
C HIS A 297 -9.18 24.73 20.78
N PRO A 298 -10.26 24.23 20.15
CA PRO A 298 -10.26 23.10 19.20
C PRO A 298 -9.43 23.30 17.90
N ALA A 299 -8.64 24.37 17.82
CA ALA A 299 -7.76 24.74 16.70
C ALA A 299 -6.28 24.67 17.09
N SER A 300 -5.93 23.81 18.07
CA SER A 300 -4.54 23.58 18.43
C SER A 300 -3.76 22.97 17.26
N PHE A 301 -2.55 23.50 17.07
CA PHE A 301 -1.58 23.00 16.10
C PHE A 301 -1.33 21.52 16.34
N LEU A 302 -1.34 20.76 15.25
CA LEU A 302 -1.00 19.35 15.23
C LEU A 302 0.36 19.19 14.54
N ARG A 303 1.25 18.42 15.18
CA ARG A 303 2.48 17.96 14.52
C ARG A 303 2.14 17.25 13.21
N PRO A 304 3.06 17.22 12.23
CA PRO A 304 2.85 16.48 10.98
C PRO A 304 2.30 15.08 11.25
N ALA A 305 1.24 14.72 10.55
CA ALA A 305 0.58 13.43 10.71
C ALA A 305 0.25 12.82 9.35
N ILE A 306 0.18 11.50 9.30
CA ILE A 306 -0.22 10.76 8.10
C ILE A 306 -1.73 10.88 7.92
N ALA A 307 -2.17 11.13 6.68
CA ALA A 307 -3.57 11.01 6.32
C ALA A 307 -3.96 9.53 6.31
N THR A 308 -4.85 9.15 7.22
CA THR A 308 -5.28 7.76 7.42
C THR A 308 -6.64 7.46 6.81
N ILE A 309 -7.38 8.48 6.37
CA ILE A 309 -8.74 8.38 5.86
C ILE A 309 -8.82 8.96 4.45
N ALA A 310 -9.34 8.16 3.52
CA ALA A 310 -9.73 8.59 2.18
C ALA A 310 -11.18 9.06 2.20
N LEU A 311 -11.40 10.30 1.75
CA LEU A 311 -12.70 10.96 1.79
C LEU A 311 -13.45 10.87 0.45
N GLY A 312 -12.77 10.37 -0.58
CA GLY A 312 -13.28 10.26 -1.94
C GLY A 312 -13.26 11.59 -2.72
N PRO A 313 -13.85 11.61 -3.92
CA PRO A 313 -13.68 12.72 -4.86
C PRO A 313 -14.66 13.86 -4.62
N SER A 314 -15.73 13.65 -3.86
CA SER A 314 -16.82 14.62 -3.67
C SER A 314 -16.47 15.82 -2.78
N GLY A 315 -15.35 15.76 -2.06
CA GLY A 315 -14.98 16.78 -1.07
C GLY A 315 -15.99 16.86 0.08
N CYS A 316 -15.97 17.98 0.80
CA CYS A 316 -16.88 18.27 1.93
C CYS A 316 -18.36 18.17 1.50
N ASP A 317 -19.22 17.64 2.36
CA ASP A 317 -20.66 17.45 2.07
C ASP A 317 -21.42 18.77 1.88
N SER A 318 -20.86 19.92 2.31
CA SER A 318 -21.48 21.24 2.14
C SER A 318 -20.89 22.07 1.00
N CYS A 319 -19.56 22.18 0.88
CA CYS A 319 -18.92 23.02 -0.14
C CYS A 319 -18.29 22.24 -1.30
N HIS A 320 -18.27 20.90 -1.23
CA HIS A 320 -17.62 20.00 -2.19
C HIS A 320 -16.12 20.26 -2.40
N SER A 321 -15.45 20.81 -1.39
CA SER A 321 -14.04 21.17 -1.41
C SER A 321 -13.38 20.90 -0.05
N SER A 322 -12.18 21.46 0.15
CA SER A 322 -11.48 21.54 1.43
C SER A 322 -10.66 22.85 1.53
N PRO A 323 -10.33 23.34 2.75
CA PRO A 323 -9.55 24.56 2.94
C PRO A 323 -8.17 24.55 2.25
N GLU A 324 -7.53 23.38 2.19
CA GLU A 324 -6.25 23.14 1.52
C GLU A 324 -6.37 22.76 0.04
N GLY A 325 -7.60 22.65 -0.46
CA GLY A 325 -7.95 22.19 -1.79
C GLY A 325 -7.64 20.71 -2.09
N PRO A 326 -8.29 20.12 -3.10
CA PRO A 326 -8.01 18.75 -3.54
C PRO A 326 -6.59 18.60 -4.10
N SER A 327 -5.98 17.43 -3.93
CA SER A 327 -4.80 17.08 -4.75
C SER A 327 -5.28 16.57 -6.11
N VAL A 328 -4.80 17.16 -7.21
CA VAL A 328 -5.17 16.74 -8.57
C VAL A 328 -3.93 16.21 -9.30
N PHE A 329 -3.95 14.94 -9.68
CA PHE A 329 -2.79 14.30 -10.30
C PHE A 329 -2.35 15.04 -11.58
N GLY A 330 -1.05 15.24 -11.73
CA GLY A 330 -0.47 16.01 -12.83
C GLY A 330 -0.48 17.54 -12.64
N HIS A 331 -1.23 18.07 -11.67
CA HIS A 331 -1.26 19.50 -11.34
C HIS A 331 -0.63 19.79 -9.97
N SER A 332 -0.97 19.00 -8.96
CA SER A 332 -0.42 19.14 -7.62
C SER A 332 0.95 18.49 -7.48
N ALA A 333 1.69 18.86 -6.42
CA ALA A 333 3.01 18.31 -6.16
C ALA A 333 2.99 16.78 -5.94
N PRO A 334 3.99 16.01 -6.44
CA PRO A 334 4.02 14.55 -6.29
C PRO A 334 3.95 14.06 -4.84
N ALA A 335 4.48 14.82 -3.87
CA ALA A 335 4.43 14.47 -2.45
C ALA A 335 3.00 14.38 -1.88
N GLN A 336 2.00 14.91 -2.60
CA GLN A 336 0.60 14.91 -2.18
C GLN A 336 -0.17 13.65 -2.63
N PHE A 337 0.49 12.71 -3.32
CA PHE A 337 -0.12 11.48 -3.81
C PHE A 337 0.55 10.25 -3.17
N PRO A 338 -0.22 9.30 -2.65
CA PRO A 338 0.34 8.04 -2.17
C PRO A 338 0.79 7.19 -3.35
N LEU A 339 1.76 6.30 -3.12
CA LEU A 339 1.94 5.15 -4.01
C LEU A 339 0.67 4.28 -3.95
N LEU A 340 0.23 3.80 -5.11
CA LEU A 340 -0.99 3.05 -5.30
C LEU A 340 -0.67 1.58 -5.51
N SER A 341 -1.39 0.71 -4.81
CA SER A 341 -1.34 -0.74 -5.04
C SER A 341 -2.10 -1.09 -6.33
N PRO A 342 -1.68 -2.15 -7.05
CA PRO A 342 -0.52 -3.00 -6.80
C PRO A 342 0.81 -2.32 -7.18
N VAL A 343 1.92 -2.89 -6.71
CA VAL A 343 3.27 -2.42 -7.12
C VAL A 343 3.40 -2.50 -8.66
N PRO A 344 3.85 -1.42 -9.34
CA PRO A 344 3.94 -1.42 -10.80
C PRO A 344 4.89 -2.48 -11.35
N LEU A 345 4.38 -3.31 -12.25
CA LEU A 345 5.15 -4.36 -12.93
C LEU A 345 6.11 -3.80 -13.98
N HIS A 346 5.62 -2.87 -14.81
CA HIS A 346 6.32 -2.41 -16.03
C HIS A 346 7.07 -1.08 -15.85
N GLY A 347 6.89 -0.44 -14.69
CA GLY A 347 7.47 0.84 -14.34
C GLY A 347 8.21 0.79 -13.01
N SER A 348 9.28 1.58 -12.88
CA SER A 348 10.05 1.70 -11.64
C SER A 348 10.24 3.17 -11.26
N SER A 349 9.24 3.99 -11.57
CA SER A 349 9.23 5.42 -11.28
C SER A 349 8.10 5.74 -10.31
N VAL A 350 8.31 6.75 -9.46
CA VAL A 350 7.29 7.23 -8.53
C VAL A 350 6.02 7.62 -9.28
N ARG A 351 6.12 8.30 -10.42
CA ARG A 351 4.97 8.67 -11.24
C ARG A 351 4.13 7.45 -11.69
N ALA A 352 4.79 6.38 -12.13
CA ALA A 352 4.09 5.14 -12.53
C ALA A 352 3.42 4.43 -11.34
N ALA A 353 3.92 4.67 -10.13
CA ALA A 353 3.36 4.13 -8.88
C ALA A 353 2.26 5.01 -8.28
N GLN A 354 2.12 6.27 -8.70
CA GLN A 354 1.12 7.21 -8.18
C GLN A 354 -0.05 7.45 -9.15
N ILE A 355 0.06 6.97 -10.39
CA ILE A 355 -0.92 7.28 -11.43
C ILE A 355 -2.22 6.52 -11.16
N PRO A 356 -3.35 7.23 -11.04
CA PRO A 356 -4.61 6.56 -10.86
C PRO A 356 -5.08 5.88 -12.15
N HIS A 357 -5.59 4.65 -12.04
CA HIS A 357 -6.24 3.89 -13.10
C HIS A 357 -7.62 4.48 -13.32
N THR A 358 -7.74 5.32 -14.33
CA THR A 358 -9.03 5.88 -14.75
C THR A 358 -9.69 5.01 -15.80
N ALA A 359 -11.02 4.85 -15.71
CA ALA A 359 -11.79 4.20 -16.75
C ALA A 359 -11.68 5.03 -18.04
N HIS A 360 -11.28 4.38 -19.14
CA HIS A 360 -11.33 4.94 -20.50
C HIS A 360 -10.66 6.31 -20.69
N GLY A 361 -9.55 6.58 -19.98
CA GLY A 361 -8.75 7.80 -20.19
C GLY A 361 -9.40 9.08 -19.65
N SER A 362 -10.37 8.97 -18.74
CA SER A 362 -10.89 10.14 -18.04
C SER A 362 -9.79 10.81 -17.20
N ALA A 363 -9.97 12.10 -16.90
CA ALA A 363 -9.07 12.81 -16.01
C ALA A 363 -9.04 12.11 -14.62
N PRO A 364 -7.86 12.07 -13.96
CA PRO A 364 -7.73 11.63 -12.58
C PRO A 364 -8.72 12.34 -11.64
N PRO A 365 -9.47 11.61 -10.80
CA PRO A 365 -10.34 12.24 -9.82
C PRO A 365 -9.52 13.03 -8.78
N PRO A 366 -10.11 14.08 -8.17
CA PRO A 366 -9.48 14.80 -7.07
C PRO A 366 -9.31 13.89 -5.85
N LEU A 367 -8.19 14.05 -5.15
CA LEU A 367 -7.87 13.32 -3.93
C LEU A 367 -8.11 14.20 -2.70
N HIS A 368 -9.01 13.75 -1.82
CA HIS A 368 -9.24 14.31 -0.49
C HIS A 368 -8.87 13.29 0.58
N VAL A 369 -7.91 13.64 1.43
CA VAL A 369 -7.39 12.75 2.48
C VAL A 369 -7.04 13.54 3.72
N ARG A 370 -7.37 13.01 4.90
CA ARG A 370 -7.07 13.63 6.19
C ARG A 370 -6.69 12.59 7.25
N CYS A 371 -6.04 13.03 8.32
CA CYS A 371 -5.83 12.21 9.51
C CYS A 371 -7.07 12.18 10.40
N GLU A 372 -7.18 11.17 11.27
CA GLU A 372 -8.28 11.03 12.24
C GLU A 372 -8.42 12.29 13.12
N ASP A 373 -7.31 12.88 13.56
CA ASP A 373 -7.34 14.06 14.44
C ASP A 373 -7.94 15.29 13.76
N CYS A 374 -7.77 15.44 12.44
CA CYS A 374 -8.42 16.49 11.65
C CYS A 374 -9.90 16.19 11.36
N LEU A 375 -10.34 14.94 11.47
CA LEU A 375 -11.72 14.54 11.18
C LEU A 375 -12.56 14.31 12.44
N LYS A 376 -11.94 14.44 13.63
CA LYS A 376 -12.61 14.23 14.92
C LYS A 376 -13.88 15.09 15.04
N GLY A 377 -15.03 14.43 15.16
CA GLY A 377 -16.35 15.08 15.25
C GLY A 377 -16.83 15.73 13.96
N ARG A 378 -16.23 15.41 12.79
CA ARG A 378 -16.55 15.99 11.48
C ARG A 378 -16.66 14.97 10.35
N TRP A 379 -16.52 13.68 10.64
CA TRP A 379 -16.60 12.60 9.66
C TRP A 379 -17.53 11.51 10.17
N CYS A 380 -18.38 11.00 9.28
CA CYS A 380 -19.24 9.85 9.54
C CYS A 380 -18.52 8.56 9.13
N GLU A 381 -18.31 7.65 10.07
CA GLU A 381 -17.63 6.38 9.82
C GLU A 381 -18.46 5.41 8.96
N ARG A 382 -19.79 5.60 8.91
CA ARG A 382 -20.71 4.71 8.19
C ARG A 382 -20.96 5.11 6.74
N CYS A 383 -21.31 6.38 6.50
CA CYS A 383 -21.59 6.88 5.15
C CYS A 383 -20.43 7.67 4.54
N HIS A 384 -19.33 7.84 5.28
CA HIS A 384 -18.10 8.53 4.86
C HIS A 384 -18.25 10.00 4.45
N LYS A 385 -19.42 10.59 4.67
CA LYS A 385 -19.62 12.04 4.60
C LYS A 385 -18.74 12.74 5.62
N TRP A 386 -18.25 13.92 5.27
CA TRP A 386 -17.43 14.74 6.13
C TRP A 386 -17.68 16.23 5.88
N TRP A 387 -17.34 17.04 6.88
CA TRP A 387 -17.43 18.49 6.81
C TRP A 387 -16.08 19.10 7.13
N ASP A 388 -15.64 20.06 6.31
CA ASP A 388 -14.43 20.82 6.57
C ASP A 388 -14.60 21.85 7.70
N GLU A 389 -13.47 22.47 8.06
CA GLU A 389 -13.39 23.47 9.12
C GLU A 389 -14.19 24.76 8.85
N ASP A 390 -14.39 25.13 7.58
CA ASP A 390 -15.11 26.36 7.18
C ASP A 390 -16.63 26.14 7.20
N CYS A 391 -17.07 24.93 6.86
CA CYS A 391 -18.47 24.52 6.81
C CYS A 391 -19.01 24.00 8.15
N TYR A 392 -18.12 23.50 9.02
CA TYR A 392 -18.47 22.99 10.33
C TYR A 392 -17.28 23.00 11.30
N ALA A 393 -17.35 23.85 12.33
CA ALA A 393 -16.32 23.94 13.37
C ALA A 393 -16.09 22.61 14.13
N GLY A 394 -17.07 21.69 14.09
CA GLY A 394 -17.07 20.45 14.87
C GLY A 394 -17.79 20.61 16.21
N SER A 395 -18.30 19.51 16.75
CA SER A 395 -18.89 19.52 18.10
C SER A 395 -17.80 19.45 19.17
N ILE A 396 -17.81 20.39 20.12
CA ILE A 396 -16.93 20.38 21.30
C ILE A 396 -17.22 19.13 22.18
N ILE A 397 -18.44 18.61 22.11
CA ILE A 397 -18.88 17.40 22.82
C ILE A 397 -18.25 16.15 22.20
N ALA A 398 -18.15 16.07 20.86
CA ALA A 398 -17.52 14.95 20.15
C ALA A 398 -15.99 14.85 20.36
N GLN A 399 -15.38 15.85 21.00
CA GLN A 399 -13.96 15.83 21.35
C GLN A 399 -13.67 15.23 22.74
N ARG A 400 -14.69 15.08 23.59
CA ARG A 400 -14.60 14.55 24.96
C ARG A 400 -14.56 13.02 24.99
N THR A 401 -13.97 12.43 26.02
CA THR A 401 -14.03 10.98 26.26
C THR A 401 -15.46 10.54 26.56
N GLU A 402 -15.79 9.26 26.37
CA GLU A 402 -17.16 8.74 26.59
C GLU A 402 -17.69 9.11 27.99
N LEU A 403 -16.86 8.95 29.03
CA LEU A 403 -17.19 9.36 30.41
C LEU A 403 -17.56 10.85 30.53
N GLN A 404 -16.77 11.74 29.91
CA GLN A 404 -17.00 13.18 29.94
C GLN A 404 -18.19 13.64 29.08
N GLN A 405 -18.64 12.81 28.14
CA GLN A 405 -19.87 13.05 27.37
C GLN A 405 -21.10 12.66 28.19
N THR A 406 -21.05 11.52 28.89
CA THR A 406 -22.12 11.06 29.78
C THR A 406 -22.31 12.01 30.96
N GLU A 407 -21.23 12.44 31.63
CA GLU A 407 -21.28 13.42 32.74
C GLU A 407 -21.90 14.75 32.31
N LEU A 408 -21.56 15.25 31.11
CA LEU A 408 -22.16 16.49 30.59
C LEU A 408 -23.65 16.33 30.30
N MET A 409 -24.08 15.16 29.81
CA MET A 409 -25.50 14.88 29.58
C MET A 409 -26.29 14.75 30.88
N GLU A 410 -25.70 14.17 31.94
CA GLU A 410 -26.29 14.08 33.28
C GLU A 410 -26.39 15.46 33.96
N ASP A 411 -25.38 16.32 33.80
CA ASP A 411 -25.39 17.70 34.31
C ASP A 411 -26.47 18.57 33.63
N ILE A 412 -26.71 18.37 32.32
CA ILE A 412 -27.77 19.07 31.58
C ILE A 412 -29.17 18.61 32.02
N GLN A 413 -29.33 17.35 32.45
CA GLN A 413 -30.61 16.84 32.96
C GLN A 413 -30.91 17.28 34.39
N THR A 414 -29.89 17.47 35.23
CA THR A 414 -30.05 17.79 36.66
C THR A 414 -30.14 19.29 36.93
N ASN A 415 -29.42 20.11 36.19
CA ASN A 415 -29.46 21.57 36.31
C ASN A 415 -30.24 22.15 35.12
N GLY A 416 -31.54 22.40 35.29
CA GLY A 416 -32.43 23.01 34.28
C GLY A 416 -32.09 24.45 33.85
N THR A 417 -30.80 24.81 33.82
CA THR A 417 -30.27 26.09 33.37
C THR A 417 -29.71 25.91 31.95
N SER A 418 -30.54 26.24 30.96
CA SER A 418 -30.15 26.36 29.55
C SER A 418 -29.26 27.59 29.33
N HIS A 419 -28.07 27.64 29.92
CA HIS A 419 -27.10 28.70 29.64
C HIS A 419 -26.34 28.39 28.35
N LEU A 420 -26.78 29.03 27.27
CA LEU A 420 -25.97 29.54 26.16
C LEU A 420 -24.81 28.64 25.66
N ILE A 421 -25.09 27.39 25.32
CA ILE A 421 -24.36 26.77 24.21
C ILE A 421 -24.96 27.42 22.96
N PRO A 422 -24.20 28.16 22.12
CA PRO A 422 -24.74 28.60 20.82
C PRO A 422 -25.37 27.39 20.16
N LYS A 423 -26.50 27.54 19.45
CA LYS A 423 -27.15 26.45 18.68
C LYS A 423 -26.16 25.89 17.65
N GLN A 424 -25.18 25.11 18.09
CA GLN A 424 -24.25 24.38 17.27
C GLN A 424 -25.02 23.13 16.88
N THR A 425 -25.55 23.12 15.66
CA THR A 425 -26.11 21.92 15.06
C THR A 425 -25.03 20.84 15.05
N ILE A 426 -25.18 19.83 15.91
CA ILE A 426 -24.25 18.70 15.95
C ILE A 426 -24.49 17.89 14.68
N LYS A 427 -23.54 17.89 13.75
CA LYS A 427 -23.65 17.12 12.50
C LYS A 427 -23.16 15.69 12.66
N VAL A 428 -22.22 15.46 13.58
CA VAL A 428 -21.64 14.14 13.86
C VAL A 428 -21.63 13.88 15.37
N HIS A 429 -22.16 12.74 15.78
CA HIS A 429 -22.15 12.26 17.15
C HIS A 429 -21.78 10.77 17.16
N MET A 430 -20.89 10.38 18.07
CA MET A 430 -20.37 9.00 18.18
C MET A 430 -19.88 8.42 16.83
N GLY A 431 -19.21 9.25 16.02
CA GLY A 431 -18.70 8.84 14.70
C GLY A 431 -19.77 8.71 13.62
N LEU A 432 -21.04 9.03 13.87
CA LEU A 432 -22.12 8.94 12.91
C LEU A 432 -22.74 10.29 12.60
N CYS A 433 -23.16 10.50 11.34
CA CYS A 433 -23.93 11.69 11.02
C CYS A 433 -25.32 11.61 11.67
N VAL A 434 -25.72 12.71 12.30
CA VAL A 434 -26.96 12.78 13.08
C VAL A 434 -28.17 12.63 12.17
N ASP A 435 -28.16 13.23 10.98
CA ASP A 435 -29.34 13.30 10.11
C ASP A 435 -29.76 11.96 9.49
N HIS A 436 -28.87 10.98 9.39
CA HIS A 436 -29.15 9.70 8.71
C HIS A 436 -28.66 8.52 9.54
N CYS A 437 -27.34 8.38 9.70
CA CYS A 437 -26.76 7.14 10.22
C CYS A 437 -27.09 6.88 11.70
N LEU A 438 -27.10 7.93 12.53
CA LEU A 438 -27.43 7.81 13.95
C LEU A 438 -28.92 7.49 14.16
N VAL A 439 -29.82 8.16 13.42
CA VAL A 439 -31.27 7.91 13.48
C VAL A 439 -31.56 6.46 13.09
N GLU A 440 -30.96 5.95 12.01
CA GLU A 440 -31.12 4.56 11.62
C GLU A 440 -30.64 3.58 12.72
N GLU A 441 -29.50 3.86 13.36
CA GLU A 441 -28.98 2.99 14.43
C GLU A 441 -29.92 2.96 15.64
N MET A 442 -30.41 4.12 16.10
CA MET A 442 -31.36 4.23 17.20
C MET A 442 -32.69 3.51 16.91
N MET A 443 -33.17 3.57 15.67
CA MET A 443 -34.40 2.89 15.24
C MET A 443 -34.19 1.37 15.17
N SER A 444 -33.03 0.90 14.70
CA SER A 444 -32.69 -0.52 14.66
C SER A 444 -32.45 -1.16 16.04
N GLY A 445 -31.96 -0.39 17.02
CA GLY A 445 -31.79 -0.83 18.40
C GLY A 445 -33.13 -1.04 19.12
N SER A 446 -34.11 -0.17 18.85
CA SER A 446 -35.45 -0.22 19.44
C SER A 446 -36.27 -1.44 18.96
N GLU A 447 -36.02 -1.93 17.74
CA GLU A 447 -36.65 -3.16 17.22
C GLU A 447 -36.08 -4.42 17.87
N ARG A 448 -34.79 -4.45 18.23
CA ARG A 448 -34.18 -5.57 18.95
C ARG A 448 -34.71 -5.71 20.38
N THR A 449 -35.02 -4.60 21.05
CA THR A 449 -35.62 -4.63 22.40
C THR A 449 -37.08 -5.09 22.38
N ARG A 450 -37.80 -4.92 21.26
CA ARG A 450 -39.19 -5.42 21.10
C ARG A 450 -39.29 -6.91 20.76
N MET A 451 -38.22 -7.56 20.32
CA MET A 451 -38.20 -9.01 20.04
C MET A 451 -37.74 -9.87 21.22
N LEU A 452 -37.43 -9.27 22.37
CA LEU A 452 -37.06 -9.95 23.62
C LEU A 452 -38.09 -9.69 24.76
N GLY A 453 -39.25 -9.10 24.43
CA GLY A 453 -40.34 -8.82 25.37
C GLY A 453 -41.47 -9.84 25.25
#